data_AF-A0A973HA21-F1
#
_entry.id   AF-A0A973HA21-F1
#
_cell.length_a   1.000
_cell.length_b   1.000
_cell.length_c   1.000
_cell.angle_alpha   90.00
_cell.angle_beta   90.00
_cell.angle_gamma   90.00
#
_symmetry.space_group_name_H-M   'P 1'
#
loop_
_entity.id
_entity.type
_entity.pdbx_description
1 polymer ?
#
loop_
_entity_poly.entity_id
_entity_poly.type
_entity_poly.pdbx_seq_one_letter_code
_entity_poly.pdbx_strand_id
1 'polypeptide(L)'
;MNRYRITLTRDGQRFGILDREQYDYCSLRDEDGKVYPLEWRTRPMAEAWLQRCYRTWQTWEGNGQGQPPAGWRPLPAKGATSPFTFRD
;
A
#
# COMPACT_ATOMS: atom_id res chain seq x y z
N MET A 1 -9.26 4.73 13.96
CA MET A 1 -8.23 4.25 13.01
C MET A 1 -8.57 4.75 11.62
N ASN A 2 -7.77 5.66 11.04
CA ASN A 2 -7.91 6.10 9.64
C ASN A 2 -6.53 6.41 9.04
N ARG A 3 -5.57 5.48 9.27
CA ARG A 3 -4.18 5.59 8.83
C ARG A 3 -4.06 5.43 7.31
N TYR A 4 -4.76 4.45 6.73
CA TYR A 4 -4.71 4.18 5.30
C TYR A 4 -5.86 4.86 4.57
N ARG A 5 -5.54 5.51 3.44
CA ARG A 5 -6.51 6.22 2.59
C ARG A 5 -6.34 5.80 1.14
N ILE A 6 -7.45 5.53 0.45
CA ILE A 6 -7.44 5.40 -1.00
C ILE A 6 -7.39 6.78 -1.64
N THR A 7 -6.42 6.99 -2.52
CA THR A 7 -6.25 8.22 -3.28
C THR A 7 -5.64 7.92 -4.64
N LEU A 8 -5.74 8.88 -5.57
CA LEU A 8 -4.99 8.82 -6.82
C LEU A 8 -3.49 8.81 -6.51
N THR A 9 -2.77 7.95 -7.21
CA THR A 9 -1.31 7.86 -7.27
C THR A 9 -0.71 9.16 -7.82
N ARG A 10 0.60 9.36 -7.67
CA ARG A 10 1.25 10.64 -8.02
C ARG A 10 1.08 11.04 -9.48
N ASP A 11 0.93 10.07 -10.39
CA ASP A 11 0.68 10.31 -11.81
C ASP A 11 -0.79 10.62 -12.16
N GLY A 12 -1.70 10.51 -11.19
CA GLY A 12 -3.13 10.73 -11.38
C GLY A 12 -3.86 9.65 -12.18
N GLN A 13 -3.19 8.55 -12.56
CA GLN A 13 -3.75 7.54 -13.47
C GLN A 13 -4.39 6.36 -12.74
N ARG A 14 -3.91 6.04 -11.55
CA ARG A 14 -4.35 4.87 -10.76
C ARG A 14 -4.71 5.25 -9.34
N PHE A 15 -5.45 4.40 -8.65
CA PHE A 15 -5.70 4.50 -7.22
C PHE A 15 -4.71 3.66 -6.44
N GLY A 16 -4.15 4.21 -5.36
CA GLY A 16 -3.26 3.51 -4.44
C GLY A 16 -3.72 3.68 -2.99
N ILE A 17 -3.08 2.93 -2.09
CA ILE A 17 -3.30 3.04 -0.64
C ILE A 17 -2.20 3.93 -0.05
N LEU A 18 -2.53 5.15 0.36
CA LEU A 18 -1.63 6.06 1.04
C LEU A 18 -1.62 5.75 2.54
N ASP A 19 -0.44 5.52 3.11
CA ASP A 19 -0.21 5.56 4.55
C ASP A 19 -0.04 7.02 4.99
N ARG A 20 -1.01 7.55 5.74
CA ARG A 20 -1.03 8.96 6.14
C ARG A 20 -0.01 9.33 7.21
N GLU A 21 0.49 8.36 7.97
CA GLU A 21 1.50 8.62 9.01
C GLU A 21 2.88 8.78 8.38
N GLN A 22 3.19 7.95 7.38
CA GLN A 22 4.47 7.97 6.68
C GLN A 22 4.44 8.79 5.39
N TYR A 23 3.24 9.20 4.96
CA TYR A 23 2.98 9.98 3.76
C TYR A 23 3.51 9.36 2.46
N ASP A 24 3.37 8.03 2.33
CA ASP A 24 3.73 7.32 1.09
C ASP A 24 2.78 6.16 0.75
N TYR A 25 2.86 5.68 -0.49
CA TYR A 25 2.01 4.60 -0.99
C TYR A 25 2.47 3.23 -0.50
N CYS A 26 1.51 2.39 -0.14
CA CYS A 26 1.76 1.03 0.29
C CYS A 26 2.27 0.18 -0.87
N SER A 27 3.12 -0.79 -0.53
CA SER A 27 3.69 -1.74 -1.47
C SER A 27 3.81 -3.10 -0.79
N LEU A 28 4.00 -4.16 -1.59
CA LEU A 28 4.34 -5.49 -1.08
C LEU A 28 5.73 -5.87 -1.54
N ARG A 29 6.51 -6.48 -0.65
CA ARG A 29 7.80 -7.08 -0.97
C ARG A 29 7.64 -8.59 -1.11
N ASP A 30 8.16 -9.18 -2.17
CA ASP A 30 8.22 -10.65 -2.33
C ASP A 30 9.42 -11.26 -1.57
N GLU A 31 9.54 -12.59 -1.62
CA GLU A 31 10.61 -13.34 -0.94
C GLU A 31 12.00 -12.99 -1.49
N ASP A 32 12.10 -12.58 -2.75
CA ASP A 32 13.32 -12.13 -3.41
C ASP A 32 13.66 -10.66 -3.11
N GLY A 33 12.84 -9.98 -2.30
CA GLY A 33 13.04 -8.59 -1.90
C GLY A 33 12.56 -7.56 -2.91
N LYS A 34 11.97 -7.98 -4.04
CA LYS A 34 11.41 -7.10 -5.05
C LYS A 34 10.11 -6.50 -4.55
N VAL A 35 9.95 -5.20 -4.83
CA VAL A 35 8.83 -4.41 -4.33
C VAL A 35 7.81 -4.16 -5.43
N TYR A 36 6.55 -4.47 -5.14
CA TYR A 36 5.41 -4.29 -6.01
C TYR A 36 4.52 -3.16 -5.48
N PRO A 37 4.34 -2.07 -6.24
CA PRO A 37 3.43 -1.01 -5.87
C PRO A 37 1.98 -1.53 -5.91
N LEU A 38 1.18 -1.12 -4.91
CA LEU A 38 -0.22 -1.49 -4.81
C LEU A 38 -1.11 -0.43 -5.48
N GLU A 39 -1.49 -0.71 -6.73
CA GLU A 39 -2.24 0.21 -7.57
C GLU A 39 -3.39 -0.46 -8.32
N TRP A 40 -4.48 0.28 -8.51
CA TRP A 40 -5.69 -0.21 -9.19
C TRP A 40 -6.24 0.81 -10.17
N ARG A 41 -6.94 0.32 -11.21
CA ARG A 41 -7.60 1.18 -12.20
C ARG A 41 -8.79 1.94 -11.63
N THR A 42 -9.45 1.38 -10.61
CA THR A 42 -10.66 1.96 -10.04
C THR A 42 -10.56 2.03 -8.52
N ARG A 43 -11.17 3.08 -7.95
CA ARG A 43 -11.24 3.28 -6.51
C ARG A 43 -11.88 2.11 -5.76
N PRO A 44 -13.00 1.52 -6.22
CA PRO A 44 -13.62 0.39 -5.51
C PRO A 44 -12.72 -0.84 -5.41
N MET A 45 -11.85 -1.10 -6.40
CA MET A 45 -10.91 -2.23 -6.33
C MET A 45 -9.86 -2.01 -5.24
N ALA A 46 -9.33 -0.79 -5.14
CA ALA A 46 -8.38 -0.42 -4.08
C ALA A 46 -9.04 -0.46 -2.69
N GLU A 47 -10.29 0.00 -2.58
CA GLU A 47 -11.08 -0.07 -1.34
C GLU A 47 -11.35 -1.52 -0.93
N ALA A 48 -11.76 -2.38 -1.86
CA ALA A 48 -12.01 -3.79 -1.60
C ALA A 48 -10.75 -4.51 -1.10
N TRP A 49 -9.58 -4.19 -1.66
CA TRP A 49 -8.31 -4.71 -1.19
C TRP A 49 -8.00 -4.25 0.23
N LEU A 50 -8.07 -2.94 0.50
CA LEU A 50 -7.82 -2.40 1.84
C LEU A 50 -8.78 -2.96 2.89
N GLN A 51 -10.06 -3.15 2.54
CA GLN A 51 -11.06 -3.80 3.40
C GLN A 51 -10.74 -5.28 3.66
N ARG A 52 -10.16 -5.99 2.70
CA ARG A 52 -9.67 -7.36 2.92
C ARG A 52 -8.52 -7.36 3.91
N CYS A 53 -7.58 -6.43 3.79
CA CYS A 53 -6.45 -6.29 4.70
C CYS A 53 -6.91 -5.99 6.13
N TYR A 54 -7.82 -5.02 6.33
CA TYR A 54 -8.37 -4.75 7.66
C TYR A 54 -9.03 -5.98 8.29
N ARG A 55 -9.81 -6.76 7.52
CA ARG A 55 -10.41 -8.01 8.02
C ARG A 55 -9.37 -9.04 8.42
N THR A 56 -8.32 -9.20 7.62
CA THR A 56 -7.21 -10.11 7.93
C THR A 56 -6.46 -9.66 9.19
N TRP A 57 -6.14 -8.38 9.31
CA TRP A 57 -5.43 -7.85 10.48
C TRP A 57 -6.28 -7.89 11.76
N GLN A 58 -7.58 -7.62 11.68
CA GLN A 58 -8.51 -7.78 12.82
C GLN A 58 -8.58 -9.24 13.27
N THR A 59 -8.55 -10.18 12.33
CA THR A 59 -8.49 -11.61 12.64
C THR A 59 -7.17 -11.96 13.33
N TRP A 60 -6.05 -11.34 12.92
CA TRP A 60 -4.75 -11.50 13.58
C TRP A 60 -4.70 -10.83 14.95
N GLU A 61 -5.37 -9.69 15.12
CA GLU A 61 -5.48 -8.96 16.40
C GLU A 61 -6.20 -9.78 17.47
N GLY A 62 -7.28 -10.48 17.10
CA GLY A 62 -7.93 -11.45 17.97
C GLY A 62 -7.02 -12.61 18.42
N ASN A 63 -5.93 -12.84 17.68
CA ASN A 63 -4.89 -13.84 17.97
C ASN A 63 -3.60 -13.23 18.55
N GLY A 64 -3.59 -11.94 18.92
CA GLY A 64 -2.41 -11.26 19.49
C GLY A 64 -1.37 -10.76 18.47
N GLN A 65 -1.70 -10.73 17.18
CA GLN A 65 -0.81 -10.33 16.07
C GLN A 65 -1.39 -9.16 15.24
N GLY A 66 -2.09 -8.22 15.88
CA GLY A 66 -2.90 -7.17 15.25
C GLY A 66 -2.16 -6.04 14.53
N GLN A 67 -0.99 -6.29 13.97
CA GLN A 67 -0.23 -5.29 13.22
C GLN A 67 -0.17 -5.67 11.73
N PRO A 68 -0.13 -4.67 10.82
CA PRO A 68 0.22 -4.91 9.43
C PRO A 68 1.52 -5.71 9.35
N PRO A 69 1.65 -6.69 8.42
CA PRO A 69 2.84 -7.51 8.32
C PRO A 69 4.08 -6.65 8.09
N ALA A 70 5.24 -7.07 8.59
CA ALA A 70 6.46 -6.26 8.61
C ALA A 70 6.91 -5.73 7.22
N GLY A 71 6.50 -6.39 6.13
CA GLY A 71 6.73 -5.98 4.74
C GLY A 71 5.67 -5.04 4.14
N TRP A 72 4.56 -4.79 4.84
CA TRP A 72 3.58 -3.75 4.49
C TRP A 72 4.13 -2.39 4.93
N ARG A 73 5.13 -1.91 4.20
CA ARG A 73 5.75 -0.61 4.43
C ARG A 73 5.57 0.29 3.21
N PRO A 74 5.44 1.60 3.43
CA PRO A 74 5.63 2.55 2.35
C PRO A 74 7.01 2.33 1.75
N LEU A 75 7.08 2.36 0.43
CA LEU A 75 8.35 2.41 -0.27
C LEU A 75 9.10 3.68 0.21
N PRO A 76 10.36 3.59 0.66
CA PRO A 76 11.13 4.80 0.91
C PRO A 76 11.26 5.58 -0.41
N ALA A 77 10.88 6.86 -0.39
CA ALA A 77 10.99 7.77 -1.53
C ALA A 77 12.37 7.75 -2.22
N LYS A 78 13.43 7.43 -1.46
CA LYS A 78 14.77 7.09 -1.97
C LYS A 78 14.85 5.60 -2.32
N GLY A 79 14.23 5.20 -3.43
CA GLY A 79 14.23 3.79 -3.89
C GLY A 79 12.92 3.35 -4.52
N ALA A 80 11.85 4.14 -4.37
CA ALA A 80 10.66 4.05 -5.19
C ALA A 80 10.93 4.54 -6.62
N THR A 81 11.85 3.92 -7.34
CA THR A 81 11.72 3.88 -8.79
C THR A 81 10.46 3.07 -9.04
N SER A 82 9.34 3.77 -9.30
CA SER A 82 8.36 3.19 -10.21
C SER A 82 9.16 2.65 -11.39
N PRO A 83 8.90 1.41 -11.86
CA PRO A 83 9.55 0.90 -13.07
C PRO A 83 9.29 1.79 -14.31
N PHE A 84 8.50 2.84 -14.15
CA PHE A 84 8.32 3.93 -15.09
C PHE A 84 8.91 5.22 -14.50
N THR A 85 10.22 5.40 -14.71
CA THR A 85 10.89 6.71 -14.65
C THR A 85 10.34 7.59 -15.78
N PHE A 86 9.84 8.78 -15.45
CA PHE A 86 9.74 9.85 -16.45
C PHE A 86 11.08 10.60 -16.52
N ARG A 87 11.51 10.86 -17.76
CA ARG A 87 12.43 11.94 -18.12
C ARG A 87 11.62 13.25 -18.14
N ASP A 88 12.25 14.31 -17.63
CA ASP A 88 11.86 15.73 -17.52
C ASP A 88 10.49 16.18 -18.05
#